data_AF-A0A1Z4NC74-F1
#
_entry.id   AF-A0A1Z4NC74-F1
#
_cell.length_a   1.000
_cell.length_b   1.000
_cell.length_c   1.000
_cell.angle_alpha   90.00
_cell.angle_beta   90.00
_cell.angle_gamma   90.00
#
_symmetry.space_group_name_H-M   'P 1'
#
loop_
_entity.id
_entity.type
_entity.pdbx_description
1 polymer ?
#
loop_
_entity_poly.entity_id
_entity_poly.type
_entity_poly.pdbx_seq_one_letter_code
_entity_poly.pdbx_strand_id
1 'polypeptide(L)'
;MKSAEYKPPNNSNSTAATSSKTSNKRVTNYAEILAQWIVDIIALPVTFITHIFAQFVTPGSSGTKILGAMGFFLGTLLSSDGIWQTLFQGIPMFSWFETTWIGWFGWLTLPFNLFFWLSLGISALVQVMEARSLRGKRPDQAKAEFEESKQYTLSSKPTANIDLTTALWRDYKVAGMKERHAGGAIALFFWIFDLTTTFFGRNPFAYTDPGQILGCLAYNFTTMMAGEIGYTIWRLTK
;
A
#
# COMPACT_ATOMS: atom_id res chain seq x y z
N MET A 1 32.90 -4.95 -81.80
CA MET A 1 33.66 -5.37 -80.61
C MET A 1 34.59 -4.23 -80.20
N LYS A 2 34.73 -4.04 -78.89
CA LYS A 2 35.36 -2.96 -78.12
C LYS A 2 36.57 -2.26 -78.74
N SER A 3 36.62 -0.93 -78.59
CA SER A 3 37.64 -0.24 -77.76
C SER A 3 37.26 1.24 -77.62
N ALA A 4 36.71 1.60 -76.46
CA ALA A 4 36.65 2.99 -76.00
C ALA A 4 37.58 3.09 -74.80
N GLU A 5 38.66 3.83 -74.98
CA GLU A 5 39.64 4.19 -73.98
C GLU A 5 39.13 5.39 -73.18
N TYR A 6 39.12 5.31 -71.85
CA TYR A 6 39.07 6.51 -71.02
C TYR A 6 39.81 6.31 -69.70
N LYS A 7 40.61 7.32 -69.37
CA LYS A 7 41.69 7.42 -68.38
C LYS A 7 41.18 8.14 -67.12
N PRO A 8 41.62 7.77 -65.90
CA PRO A 8 41.07 8.32 -64.65
C PRO A 8 41.48 9.78 -64.42
N PRO A 9 40.65 10.61 -63.77
CA PRO A 9 41.06 11.94 -63.38
C PRO A 9 41.97 11.91 -62.16
N ASN A 10 43.06 12.64 -62.32
CA ASN A 10 44.19 12.84 -61.44
C ASN A 10 43.82 13.81 -60.31
N ASN A 11 44.31 13.52 -59.09
CA ASN A 11 44.29 14.48 -57.98
C ASN A 11 45.20 15.68 -58.32
N SER A 12 44.62 16.87 -58.40
CA SER A 12 45.36 18.13 -58.34
C SER A 12 44.67 19.05 -57.34
N ASN A 13 45.33 19.22 -56.19
CA ASN A 13 45.05 20.23 -55.18
C ASN A 13 44.82 21.61 -55.83
N SER A 14 43.73 22.26 -55.45
CA SER A 14 43.64 23.72 -55.48
C SER A 14 43.16 24.20 -54.13
N THR A 15 44.11 24.78 -53.42
CA THR A 15 44.03 25.51 -52.17
C THR A 15 42.96 26.60 -52.28
N ALA A 16 41.89 26.50 -51.49
CA ALA A 16 40.96 27.60 -51.27
C ALA A 16 40.66 27.69 -49.77
N ALA A 17 41.25 28.74 -49.18
CA ALA A 17 41.07 29.31 -47.85
C ALA A 17 39.99 28.68 -46.96
N THR A 18 40.41 27.96 -45.92
CA THR A 18 39.58 27.72 -44.73
C THR A 18 39.49 29.02 -43.94
N SER A 19 38.53 29.87 -44.30
CA SER A 19 38.16 31.02 -43.48
C SER A 19 37.46 30.53 -42.20
N SER A 20 38.15 30.75 -41.09
CA SER A 20 37.64 30.94 -39.73
C SER A 20 36.11 30.82 -39.51
N LYS A 21 35.64 29.60 -39.22
CA LYS A 21 34.32 29.37 -38.57
C LYS A 21 34.45 28.89 -37.12
N THR A 22 35.41 29.45 -36.37
CA THR A 22 35.60 29.09 -34.95
C THR A 22 34.99 30.11 -33.98
N SER A 23 34.58 31.31 -34.41
CA SER A 23 34.08 32.34 -33.47
C SER A 23 32.57 32.24 -33.16
N ASN A 24 31.75 31.70 -34.06
CA ASN A 24 30.29 31.68 -33.88
C ASN A 24 29.82 30.58 -32.91
N LYS A 25 30.57 29.47 -32.80
CA LYS A 25 30.21 28.32 -31.95
C LYS A 25 30.18 28.66 -30.46
N ARG A 26 30.96 29.66 -30.02
CA ARG A 26 31.05 30.08 -28.61
C ARG A 26 29.87 30.96 -28.19
N VAL A 27 29.45 31.89 -29.04
CA VAL A 27 28.32 32.81 -28.78
C VAL A 27 26.98 32.07 -28.87
N THR A 28 26.83 31.16 -29.84
CA THR A 28 25.66 30.27 -29.89
C THR A 28 25.57 29.40 -28.64
N ASN A 29 26.70 28.90 -28.12
CA ASN A 29 26.74 28.16 -26.85
C ASN A 29 26.28 29.00 -25.65
N TYR A 30 26.70 30.26 -25.55
CA TYR A 30 26.26 31.12 -24.43
C TYR A 30 24.78 31.48 -24.52
N ALA A 31 24.25 31.71 -25.73
CA ALA A 31 22.83 31.95 -25.94
C ALA A 31 21.98 30.71 -25.63
N GLU A 32 22.46 29.52 -26.00
CA GLU A 32 21.81 28.24 -25.71
C GLU A 32 21.83 27.93 -24.20
N ILE A 33 22.96 28.18 -23.53
CA ILE A 33 23.07 28.08 -22.06
C ILE A 33 22.09 29.05 -21.40
N LEU A 34 22.02 30.30 -21.84
CA LEU A 34 21.13 31.30 -21.23
C LEU A 34 19.64 30.99 -21.47
N ALA A 35 19.30 30.46 -22.65
CA ALA A 35 17.98 29.94 -22.94
C ALA A 35 17.62 28.73 -22.07
N GLN A 36 18.56 27.80 -21.85
CA GLN A 36 18.39 26.67 -20.95
C GLN A 36 18.15 27.13 -19.52
N TRP A 37 18.92 28.11 -19.01
CA TRP A 37 18.71 28.68 -17.68
C TRP A 37 17.34 29.36 -17.54
N ILE A 38 16.87 30.09 -18.55
CA ILE A 38 15.53 30.71 -18.52
C ILE A 38 14.44 29.64 -18.50
N VAL A 39 14.56 28.62 -19.35
CA VAL A 39 13.61 27.50 -19.39
C VAL A 39 13.62 26.73 -18.06
N ASP A 40 14.79 26.45 -17.50
CA ASP A 40 14.95 25.73 -16.24
C ASP A 40 14.37 26.51 -15.05
N ILE A 41 14.55 27.84 -15.01
CA ILE A 41 13.96 28.71 -13.97
C ILE A 41 12.44 28.72 -14.07
N ILE A 42 11.88 28.81 -15.29
CA ILE A 42 10.43 28.79 -15.51
C ILE A 42 9.85 27.40 -15.25
N ALA A 43 10.60 26.35 -15.54
CA ALA A 43 10.19 24.97 -15.30
C ALA A 43 10.32 24.55 -13.83
N LEU A 44 11.19 25.21 -13.04
CA LEU A 44 11.48 24.88 -11.64
C LEU A 44 10.22 24.73 -10.77
N PRO A 45 9.21 25.64 -10.82
CA PRO A 45 7.99 25.47 -10.04
C PRO A 45 7.18 24.23 -10.47
N VAL A 46 7.11 23.97 -11.77
CA VAL A 46 6.36 22.83 -12.33
C VAL A 46 7.05 21.52 -11.98
N THR A 47 8.37 21.43 -12.16
CA THR A 47 9.16 20.24 -11.83
C THR A 47 9.19 19.97 -10.33
N PHE A 48 9.22 21.03 -9.51
CA PHE A 48 9.11 20.89 -8.07
C PHE A 48 7.74 20.31 -7.66
N ILE A 49 6.65 20.84 -8.21
CA ILE A 49 5.30 20.33 -7.94
C ILE A 49 5.15 18.88 -8.41
N THR A 50 5.62 18.54 -9.62
CA THR A 50 5.54 17.15 -10.12
C THR A 50 6.37 16.19 -9.27
N HIS A 51 7.53 16.60 -8.77
CA HIS A 51 8.31 15.79 -7.83
C HIS A 51 7.59 15.59 -6.49
N ILE A 52 6.90 16.60 -5.97
CA ILE A 52 6.05 16.45 -4.77
C ILE A 52 4.94 15.45 -5.04
N PHE A 53 4.18 15.61 -6.13
CA PHE A 53 3.10 14.67 -6.47
C PHE A 53 3.62 13.25 -6.73
N ALA A 54 4.77 13.11 -7.38
CA ALA A 54 5.40 11.81 -7.60
C ALA A 54 5.71 11.11 -6.27
N GLN A 55 6.14 11.85 -5.25
CA GLN A 55 6.35 11.29 -3.90
C GLN A 55 5.06 10.80 -3.23
N PHE A 56 3.86 11.19 -3.68
CA PHE A 56 2.60 10.70 -3.11
C PHE A 56 1.94 9.61 -3.95
N VAL A 57 2.21 9.58 -5.25
CA VAL A 57 1.59 8.64 -6.20
C VAL A 57 2.46 7.41 -6.45
N THR A 58 3.80 7.53 -6.36
CA THR A 58 4.70 6.40 -6.63
C THR A 58 4.68 5.38 -5.49
N PRO A 59 4.25 4.13 -5.73
CA PRO A 59 4.28 3.07 -4.71
C PRO A 59 5.69 2.92 -4.14
N GLY A 60 5.80 2.86 -2.81
CA GLY A 60 7.09 2.65 -2.13
C GLY A 60 7.90 3.90 -1.81
N SER A 61 7.53 5.04 -2.38
CA SER A 61 8.15 6.34 -2.11
C SER A 61 7.93 6.80 -0.66
N SER A 62 8.74 7.77 -0.22
CA SER A 62 8.66 8.29 1.15
C SER A 62 7.34 8.99 1.43
N GLY A 63 6.80 9.77 0.48
CA GLY A 63 5.53 10.48 0.66
C GLY A 63 4.33 9.53 0.72
N THR A 64 4.29 8.49 -0.13
CA THR A 64 3.27 7.45 -0.08
C THR A 64 3.31 6.68 1.24
N LYS A 65 4.51 6.40 1.78
CA LYS A 65 4.67 5.77 3.11
C LYS A 65 4.15 6.66 4.25
N ILE A 66 4.41 7.96 4.19
CA ILE A 66 3.88 8.93 5.17
C ILE A 66 2.36 8.97 5.09
N LEU A 67 1.79 9.06 3.88
CA LEU A 67 0.34 9.05 3.67
C LEU A 67 -0.28 7.75 4.19
N GLY A 68 0.35 6.61 3.94
CA GLY A 68 -0.06 5.32 4.50
C GLY A 68 -0.01 5.32 6.03
N ALA A 69 1.06 5.84 6.64
CA ALA A 69 1.19 5.91 8.09
C ALA A 69 0.09 6.79 8.69
N MET A 70 -0.18 7.96 8.11
CA MET A 70 -1.28 8.83 8.52
C MET A 70 -2.62 8.13 8.39
N GLY A 71 -2.89 7.47 7.25
CA GLY A 71 -4.10 6.68 7.05
C GLY A 71 -4.26 5.58 8.10
N PHE A 72 -3.17 4.89 8.43
CA PHE A 72 -3.17 3.86 9.46
C PHE A 72 -3.51 4.45 10.84
N PHE A 73 -2.76 5.44 11.32
CA PHE A 73 -2.98 6.01 12.66
C PHE A 73 -4.35 6.68 12.80
N LEU A 74 -4.79 7.43 11.79
CA LEU A 74 -6.13 8.04 11.78
C LEU A 74 -7.22 6.97 11.72
N GLY A 75 -7.08 5.99 10.84
CA GLY A 75 -8.00 4.85 10.76
C GLY A 75 -8.06 4.06 12.06
N THR A 76 -6.92 3.78 12.69
CA THR A 76 -6.84 3.12 14.00
C THR A 76 -7.57 3.91 15.07
N LEU A 77 -7.33 5.23 15.13
CA LEU A 77 -7.98 6.10 16.10
C LEU A 77 -9.51 6.14 15.89
N LEU A 78 -9.97 6.26 14.64
CA LEU A 78 -11.39 6.27 14.32
C LEU A 78 -12.08 4.93 14.63
N SER A 79 -11.49 3.80 14.24
CA SER A 79 -12.01 2.46 14.55
C SER A 79 -11.98 2.17 16.06
N SER A 80 -10.97 2.69 16.79
CA SER A 80 -10.89 2.51 18.25
C SER A 80 -12.07 3.12 19.01
N ASP A 81 -12.79 4.06 18.40
CA ASP A 81 -14.02 4.61 18.97
C ASP A 81 -15.15 3.59 19.00
N GLY A 82 -15.33 2.77 17.96
CA GLY A 82 -16.33 1.69 17.97
C GLY A 82 -16.06 0.66 19.06
N ILE A 83 -14.79 0.28 19.25
CA ILE A 83 -14.37 -0.63 20.32
C ILE A 83 -14.56 -0.01 21.70
N TRP A 84 -14.17 1.26 21.85
CA TRP A 84 -14.33 2.03 23.08
C TRP A 84 -15.79 2.09 23.55
N GLN A 85 -16.70 2.41 22.62
CA GLN A 85 -18.13 2.46 22.92
C GLN A 85 -18.70 1.06 23.19
N THR A 86 -18.38 0.07 22.36
CA THR A 86 -19.01 -1.26 22.42
C THR A 86 -18.51 -2.09 23.61
N LEU A 87 -17.19 -2.16 23.83
CA LEU A 87 -16.60 -3.04 24.85
C LEU A 87 -16.46 -2.37 26.20
N PHE A 88 -16.14 -1.07 26.23
CA PHE A 88 -15.86 -0.33 27.46
C PHE A 88 -16.99 0.61 27.87
N GLN A 89 -18.10 0.66 27.10
CA GLN A 89 -19.25 1.53 27.36
C GLN A 89 -18.84 3.00 27.49
N GLY A 90 -17.80 3.39 26.76
CA GLY A 90 -17.24 4.71 26.81
C GLY A 90 -18.09 5.73 26.06
N ILE A 91 -18.05 6.99 26.50
CA ILE A 91 -18.71 8.10 25.79
C ILE A 91 -17.99 8.29 24.44
N PRO A 92 -18.71 8.43 23.30
CA PRO A 92 -18.10 8.58 21.99
C PRO A 92 -16.98 9.62 21.96
N MET A 93 -15.83 9.25 21.40
CA MET A 93 -14.68 10.15 21.28
C MET A 93 -14.92 11.24 20.24
N PHE A 94 -15.74 10.96 19.22
CA PHE A 94 -16.03 11.91 18.16
C PHE A 94 -17.52 12.24 18.10
N SER A 95 -17.85 13.48 17.70
CA SER A 95 -19.23 13.96 17.60
C SER A 95 -19.97 13.52 16.34
N TRP A 96 -19.31 12.84 15.40
CA TRP A 96 -19.92 12.48 14.12
C TRP A 96 -20.89 11.34 14.30
N PHE A 97 -22.14 11.55 13.87
CA PHE A 97 -23.22 10.57 13.99
C PHE A 97 -23.40 10.12 15.45
N GLU A 98 -23.37 11.07 16.38
CA GLU A 98 -23.56 10.84 17.81
C GLU A 98 -24.37 11.99 18.41
N THR A 99 -25.18 11.70 19.43
CA THR A 99 -25.93 12.74 20.17
C THR A 99 -25.09 13.38 21.27
N THR A 100 -24.14 12.62 21.82
CA THR A 100 -23.22 13.05 22.87
C THR A 100 -21.81 12.61 22.52
N TRP A 101 -20.81 13.42 22.86
CA TRP A 101 -19.41 13.05 22.72
C TRP A 101 -18.60 13.60 23.88
N ILE A 102 -17.39 13.07 24.06
CA ILE A 102 -16.52 13.34 25.20
C ILE A 102 -16.08 14.81 25.31
N GLY A 103 -16.22 15.58 24.22
CA GLY A 103 -15.88 16.99 24.14
C GLY A 103 -14.38 17.26 24.09
N TRP A 104 -14.01 18.48 23.74
CA TRP A 104 -12.60 18.89 23.62
C TRP A 104 -11.81 18.74 24.92
N PHE A 105 -12.42 19.03 26.07
CA PHE A 105 -11.76 18.85 27.36
C PHE A 105 -11.62 17.37 27.75
N GLY A 106 -12.60 16.54 27.41
CA GLY A 106 -12.51 15.11 27.67
C GLY A 106 -11.49 14.40 26.76
N TRP A 107 -11.20 14.95 25.58
CA TRP A 107 -10.05 14.50 24.79
C TRP A 107 -8.72 14.63 25.52
N LEU A 108 -8.55 15.65 26.37
CA LEU A 108 -7.34 15.83 27.16
C LEU A 108 -7.21 14.78 28.28
N THR A 109 -8.31 14.15 28.68
CA THR A 109 -8.32 13.13 29.73
C THR A 109 -8.17 11.71 29.18
N LEU A 110 -8.46 11.47 27.89
CA LEU A 110 -8.32 10.16 27.23
C LEU A 110 -6.95 9.49 27.41
N PRO A 111 -5.80 10.18 27.27
CA PRO A 111 -4.49 9.56 27.44
C PRO A 111 -4.22 9.03 28.85
N PHE A 112 -4.97 9.50 29.86
CA PHE A 112 -4.87 9.03 31.25
C PHE A 112 -5.84 7.88 31.55
N ASN A 113 -6.68 7.49 30.58
CA ASN A 113 -7.62 6.40 30.72
C ASN A 113 -7.02 5.10 30.14
N LEU A 114 -6.91 4.06 30.96
CA LEU A 114 -6.40 2.76 30.52
C LEU A 114 -7.25 2.12 29.41
N PHE A 115 -8.56 2.26 29.47
CA PHE A 115 -9.46 1.65 28.49
C PHE A 115 -9.32 2.26 27.09
N PHE A 116 -8.87 3.52 27.00
CA PHE A 116 -8.57 4.16 25.72
C PHE A 116 -7.37 3.48 25.04
N TRP A 117 -6.31 3.19 25.81
CA TRP A 117 -5.15 2.47 25.28
C TRP A 117 -5.48 1.02 24.92
N LEU A 118 -6.38 0.38 25.66
CA LEU A 118 -6.86 -0.96 25.30
C LEU A 118 -7.69 -0.94 24.01
N SER A 119 -8.62 0.00 23.85
CA SER A 119 -9.41 0.12 22.61
C SER A 119 -8.52 0.42 21.41
N LEU A 120 -7.54 1.32 21.56
CA LEU A 120 -6.58 1.66 20.52
C LEU A 120 -5.67 0.47 20.17
N GLY A 121 -5.23 -0.29 21.17
CA GLY A 121 -4.43 -1.50 20.97
C GLY A 121 -5.19 -2.62 20.24
N ILE A 122 -6.45 -2.84 20.60
CA ILE A 122 -7.32 -3.81 19.91
C ILE A 122 -7.56 -3.36 18.47
N SER A 123 -7.90 -2.09 18.25
CA SER A 123 -8.09 -1.50 16.92
C SER A 123 -6.85 -1.69 16.02
N ALA A 124 -5.66 -1.37 16.54
CA ALA A 124 -4.41 -1.54 15.80
C ALA A 124 -4.18 -3.02 15.43
N LEU A 125 -4.49 -3.94 16.33
CA LEU A 125 -4.34 -5.37 16.09
C LEU A 125 -5.30 -5.84 14.98
N VAL A 126 -6.58 -5.46 15.06
CA VAL A 126 -7.60 -5.76 14.05
C VAL A 126 -7.14 -5.28 12.68
N GLN A 127 -6.76 -4.02 12.55
CA GLN A 127 -6.35 -3.43 11.27
C GLN A 127 -5.09 -4.07 10.68
N VAL A 128 -4.13 -4.44 11.52
CA VAL A 128 -2.93 -5.17 11.07
C VAL A 128 -3.28 -6.56 10.59
N MET A 129 -4.18 -7.26 11.27
CA MET A 129 -4.60 -8.62 10.90
C MET A 129 -5.43 -8.61 9.62
N GLU A 130 -6.33 -7.64 9.47
CA GLU A 130 -7.13 -7.44 8.26
C GLU A 130 -6.26 -7.08 7.05
N ALA A 131 -5.35 -6.10 7.20
CA ALA A 131 -4.40 -5.74 6.14
C ALA A 131 -3.53 -6.91 5.68
N ARG A 132 -3.10 -7.78 6.62
CA ARG A 132 -2.35 -9.00 6.30
C ARG A 132 -3.21 -10.04 5.58
N SER A 133 -4.49 -10.13 5.90
CA SER A 133 -5.43 -11.02 5.23
C SER A 133 -5.72 -10.59 3.79
N LEU A 134 -5.85 -9.27 3.53
CA LEU A 134 -6.16 -8.72 2.21
C LEU A 134 -5.02 -8.87 1.20
N ARG A 135 -3.77 -8.73 1.65
CA ARG A 135 -2.63 -8.69 0.73
C ARG A 135 -2.10 -10.06 0.30
N GLY A 136 -2.57 -11.13 0.94
CA GLY A 136 -2.11 -12.49 0.70
C GLY A 136 -0.61 -12.68 0.99
N LYS A 137 -0.10 -13.90 0.74
CA LYS A 137 1.33 -14.20 0.85
C LYS A 137 2.08 -13.61 -0.35
N ARG A 138 3.32 -13.14 -0.15
CA ARG A 138 4.18 -12.68 -1.26
C ARG A 138 4.40 -13.82 -2.26
N PRO A 139 4.51 -13.57 -3.58
CA PRO A 139 4.76 -14.62 -4.57
C PRO A 139 5.98 -15.47 -4.25
N ASP A 140 7.04 -14.85 -3.74
CA ASP A 140 8.30 -15.47 -3.34
C ASP A 140 8.15 -16.33 -2.07
N GLN A 141 7.33 -15.89 -1.11
CA GLN A 141 7.01 -16.67 0.10
C GLN A 141 6.05 -17.82 -0.24
N ALA A 142 5.04 -17.55 -1.06
CA ALA A 142 4.12 -18.55 -1.57
C ALA A 142 4.84 -19.58 -2.44
N LYS A 143 5.85 -19.17 -3.22
CA LYS A 143 6.71 -20.05 -4.00
C LYS A 143 7.60 -20.90 -3.08
N ALA A 144 8.25 -20.31 -2.08
CA ALA A 144 9.08 -21.05 -1.13
C ALA A 144 8.25 -22.09 -0.36
N GLU A 145 7.09 -21.70 0.16
CA GLU A 145 6.16 -22.59 0.84
C GLU A 145 5.58 -23.65 -0.10
N PHE A 146 5.29 -23.28 -1.36
CA PHE A 146 4.88 -24.23 -2.39
C PHE A 146 5.98 -25.24 -2.70
N GLU A 147 7.23 -24.80 -2.84
CA GLU A 147 8.39 -25.65 -3.11
C GLU A 147 8.74 -26.56 -1.92
N GLU A 148 8.68 -26.05 -0.69
CA GLU A 148 8.80 -26.83 0.56
C GLU A 148 7.67 -27.86 0.68
N SER A 149 6.44 -27.49 0.34
CA SER A 149 5.31 -28.42 0.35
C SER A 149 5.34 -29.47 -0.77
N LYS A 150 6.17 -29.27 -1.80
CA LYS A 150 6.31 -30.13 -2.98
C LYS A 150 7.20 -31.35 -2.72
N GLN A 151 8.02 -31.34 -1.67
CA GLN A 151 9.05 -32.35 -1.44
C GLN A 151 8.67 -33.36 -0.35
N TYR A 152 7.79 -34.30 -0.70
CA TYR A 152 7.86 -35.65 -0.14
C TYR A 152 7.67 -36.66 -1.27
N THR A 153 8.73 -36.95 -2.03
CA THR A 153 8.80 -38.15 -2.88
C THR A 153 9.08 -39.34 -1.99
N LEU A 154 8.02 -40.05 -1.58
CA LEU A 154 8.16 -41.32 -0.86
C LEU A 154 8.81 -42.37 -1.79
N SER A 155 9.88 -43.01 -1.32
CA SER A 155 10.36 -44.27 -1.93
C SER A 155 9.26 -45.33 -1.88
N SER A 156 9.21 -46.19 -2.90
CA SER A 156 8.13 -47.14 -3.15
C SER A 156 7.62 -47.88 -1.90
N LYS A 157 6.29 -47.99 -1.79
CA LYS A 157 5.54 -48.59 -0.68
C LYS A 157 6.06 -50.00 -0.30
N PRO A 158 6.38 -50.29 0.97
CA PRO A 158 6.70 -51.65 1.41
C PRO A 158 5.46 -52.55 1.42
N THR A 159 5.63 -53.82 1.06
CA THR A 159 4.57 -54.77 0.73
C THR A 159 3.93 -55.50 1.92
N ALA A 160 4.20 -55.14 3.18
CA ALA A 160 3.51 -55.78 4.32
C ALA A 160 3.34 -54.88 5.56
N ASN A 161 2.13 -54.94 6.12
CA ASN A 161 1.64 -54.51 7.44
C ASN A 161 1.69 -53.03 7.86
N ILE A 162 0.50 -52.57 8.28
CA ILE A 162 0.10 -51.24 8.78
C ILE A 162 0.71 -50.07 8.01
N ASP A 163 -0.13 -49.49 7.15
CA ASP A 163 0.19 -48.35 6.29
C ASP A 163 0.33 -47.05 7.11
N LEU A 164 1.37 -46.96 7.94
CA LEU A 164 1.77 -45.74 8.65
C LEU A 164 1.94 -44.57 7.66
N THR A 165 2.34 -44.86 6.42
CA THR A 165 2.45 -43.89 5.34
C THR A 165 1.12 -43.24 4.99
N THR A 166 -0.01 -43.95 5.01
CA THR A 166 -1.34 -43.38 4.77
C THR A 166 -1.83 -42.53 5.94
N ALA A 167 -1.52 -42.93 7.17
CA ALA A 167 -1.80 -42.12 8.36
C ALA A 167 -1.00 -40.82 8.36
N LEU A 168 0.33 -40.89 8.14
CA LEU A 168 1.20 -39.71 8.01
C LEU A 168 0.84 -38.83 6.80
N TRP A 169 0.46 -39.43 5.68
CA TRP A 169 -0.07 -38.70 4.50
C TRP A 169 -1.30 -37.90 4.96
N ARG A 170 -2.29 -38.57 5.55
CA ARG A 170 -3.53 -37.93 6.00
C ARG A 170 -3.26 -36.80 6.98
N ASP A 171 -2.36 -37.00 7.94
CA ASP A 171 -1.95 -35.97 8.90
C ASP A 171 -1.27 -34.78 8.22
N TYR A 172 -0.46 -35.02 7.17
CA TYR A 172 0.11 -33.96 6.34
C TYR A 172 -0.96 -33.18 5.54
N LYS A 173 -1.95 -33.86 4.92
CA LYS A 173 -3.11 -33.20 4.27
C LYS A 173 -3.87 -32.33 5.26
N VAL A 174 -4.15 -32.91 6.42
CA VAL A 174 -4.97 -32.29 7.45
C VAL A 174 -4.21 -31.13 8.11
N ALA A 175 -2.89 -31.23 8.29
CA ALA A 175 -2.07 -30.13 8.82
C ALA A 175 -2.12 -28.90 7.91
N GLY A 176 -1.87 -29.06 6.61
CA GLY A 176 -1.94 -27.95 5.65
C GLY A 176 -3.35 -27.37 5.48
N MET A 177 -4.38 -28.23 5.53
CA MET A 177 -5.78 -27.76 5.52
C MET A 177 -6.16 -27.04 6.83
N LYS A 178 -5.69 -27.53 7.98
CA LYS A 178 -5.94 -26.92 9.29
C LYS A 178 -5.32 -25.53 9.38
N GLU A 179 -4.10 -25.33 8.87
CA GLU A 179 -3.48 -24.00 8.80
C GLU A 179 -4.26 -23.04 7.90
N ARG A 180 -4.75 -23.52 6.74
CA ARG A 180 -5.58 -22.72 5.83
C ARG A 180 -6.94 -22.37 6.44
N HIS A 181 -7.61 -23.33 7.08
CA HIS A 181 -8.90 -23.12 7.73
C HIS A 181 -8.75 -22.24 8.99
N ALA A 182 -7.70 -22.43 9.79
CA ALA A 182 -7.43 -21.61 10.97
C ALA A 182 -7.10 -20.18 10.58
N GLY A 183 -6.23 -19.98 9.56
CA GLY A 183 -5.91 -18.64 9.06
C GLY A 183 -7.15 -17.91 8.50
N GLY A 184 -7.98 -18.62 7.71
CA GLY A 184 -9.24 -18.07 7.21
C GLY A 184 -10.25 -17.77 8.31
N ALA A 185 -10.38 -18.63 9.31
CA ALA A 185 -11.27 -18.41 10.45
C ALA A 185 -10.82 -17.23 11.32
N ILE A 186 -9.51 -17.06 11.53
CA ILE A 186 -8.94 -15.91 12.26
C ILE A 186 -9.20 -14.61 11.48
N ALA A 187 -8.99 -14.61 10.16
CA ALA A 187 -9.29 -13.44 9.34
C ALA A 187 -10.78 -13.07 9.37
N LEU A 188 -11.66 -14.07 9.25
CA LEU A 188 -13.11 -13.87 9.35
C LEU A 188 -13.52 -13.36 10.73
N PHE A 189 -12.88 -13.84 11.80
CA PHE A 189 -13.12 -13.35 13.16
C PHE A 189 -12.83 -11.86 13.29
N PHE A 190 -11.67 -11.39 12.78
CA PHE A 190 -11.34 -9.96 12.84
C PHE A 190 -12.32 -9.09 12.03
N TRP A 191 -12.69 -9.53 10.83
CA TRP A 191 -13.69 -8.84 10.01
C TRP A 191 -15.06 -8.75 10.69
N ILE A 192 -15.55 -9.85 11.27
CA ILE A 192 -16.83 -9.86 11.99
C ILE A 192 -16.73 -9.00 13.25
N PHE A 193 -15.61 -9.06 13.96
CA PHE A 193 -15.38 -8.26 15.15
C PHE A 193 -15.41 -6.77 14.82
N ASP A 194 -14.66 -6.32 13.81
CA ASP A 194 -14.60 -4.91 13.41
C ASP A 194 -15.96 -4.39 12.92
N LEU A 195 -16.67 -5.19 12.12
CA LEU A 195 -18.03 -4.89 11.68
C LEU A 195 -18.95 -4.76 12.89
N THR A 196 -18.89 -5.70 13.83
CA THR A 196 -19.71 -5.64 15.05
C THR A 196 -19.41 -4.38 15.85
N THR A 197 -18.15 -4.11 16.19
CA THR A 197 -17.79 -2.96 17.03
C THR A 197 -18.06 -1.62 16.36
N THR A 198 -17.93 -1.54 15.04
CA THR A 198 -18.20 -0.32 14.27
C THR A 198 -19.70 -0.05 14.20
N PHE A 199 -20.51 -1.06 13.83
CA PHE A 199 -21.95 -0.88 13.63
C PHE A 199 -22.78 -0.92 14.92
N PHE A 200 -22.28 -1.55 15.99
CA PHE A 200 -22.88 -1.43 17.32
C PHE A 200 -22.53 -0.09 17.98
N GLY A 201 -21.29 0.39 17.81
CA GLY A 201 -20.90 1.72 18.29
C GLY A 201 -21.72 2.81 17.58
N ARG A 202 -21.79 2.75 16.25
CA ARG A 202 -22.59 3.68 15.43
C ARG A 202 -23.58 2.94 14.56
N ASN A 203 -24.83 2.87 15.03
CA ASN A 203 -25.89 2.20 14.31
C ASN A 203 -26.54 3.14 13.28
N PRO A 204 -26.34 2.92 11.96
CA PRO A 204 -26.96 3.76 10.92
C PRO A 204 -28.49 3.67 10.92
N PHE A 205 -29.07 2.59 11.44
CA PHE A 205 -30.52 2.41 11.51
C PHE A 205 -31.17 3.13 12.71
N ALA A 206 -30.39 3.83 13.54
CA ALA A 206 -30.92 4.72 14.57
C ALA A 206 -31.47 6.03 13.98
N TYR A 207 -31.11 6.37 12.74
CA TYR A 207 -31.56 7.60 12.06
C TYR A 207 -32.82 7.36 11.24
N THR A 208 -33.65 8.39 11.15
CA THR A 208 -34.84 8.41 10.29
C THR A 208 -34.59 9.12 8.96
N ASP A 209 -33.63 10.05 8.92
CA ASP A 209 -33.27 10.77 7.70
C ASP A 209 -32.39 9.89 6.78
N PRO A 210 -32.81 9.61 5.53
CA PRO A 210 -32.03 8.79 4.61
C PRO A 210 -30.60 9.29 4.36
N GLY A 211 -30.39 10.62 4.36
CA GLY A 211 -29.08 11.21 4.19
C GLY A 211 -28.13 10.87 5.34
N GLN A 212 -28.62 10.95 6.58
CA GLN A 212 -27.87 10.55 7.77
C GLN A 212 -27.57 9.05 7.81
N ILE A 213 -28.51 8.20 7.40
CA ILE A 213 -28.30 6.74 7.31
C ILE A 213 -27.14 6.43 6.36
N LEU A 214 -27.17 7.00 5.14
CA LEU A 214 -26.11 6.81 4.14
C LEU A 214 -24.78 7.39 4.59
N GLY A 215 -24.78 8.57 5.23
CA GLY A 215 -23.59 9.19 5.79
C GLY A 215 -22.94 8.34 6.88
N CYS A 216 -23.74 7.80 7.80
CA CYS A 216 -23.26 6.92 8.87
C CYS A 216 -22.71 5.60 8.31
N LEU A 217 -23.38 5.00 7.31
CA LEU A 217 -22.87 3.83 6.58
C LEU A 217 -21.51 4.11 5.93
N ALA A 218 -21.41 5.21 5.18
CA ALA A 218 -20.18 5.59 4.50
C ALA A 218 -19.05 5.86 5.50
N TYR A 219 -19.37 6.51 6.63
CA TYR A 219 -18.43 6.75 7.71
C TYR A 219 -17.91 5.43 8.29
N ASN A 220 -18.80 4.52 8.70
CA ASN A 220 -18.43 3.22 9.25
C ASN A 220 -17.55 2.39 8.29
N PHE A 221 -17.91 2.31 7.00
CA PHE A 221 -17.06 1.61 6.03
C PHE A 221 -15.70 2.27 5.87
N THR A 222 -15.66 3.61 5.87
CA THR A 222 -14.39 4.35 5.75
C THR A 222 -13.51 4.14 6.98
N THR A 223 -14.07 4.13 8.19
CA THR A 223 -13.29 3.93 9.42
C THR A 223 -12.70 2.53 9.51
N MET A 224 -13.46 1.50 9.10
CA MET A 224 -12.96 0.13 8.98
C MET A 224 -11.81 0.06 7.97
N MET A 225 -12.02 0.56 6.75
CA MET A 225 -11.05 0.42 5.65
C MET A 225 -9.82 1.34 5.76
N ALA A 226 -9.93 2.52 6.37
CA ALA A 226 -8.85 3.51 6.40
C ALA A 226 -7.58 2.96 7.05
N GLY A 227 -7.77 2.21 8.14
CA GLY A 227 -6.70 1.58 8.89
C GLY A 227 -5.96 0.50 8.10
N GLU A 228 -6.70 -0.48 7.57
CA GLU A 228 -6.13 -1.59 6.81
C GLU A 228 -5.43 -1.12 5.51
N ILE A 229 -6.03 -0.15 4.80
CA ILE A 229 -5.46 0.44 3.58
C ILE A 229 -4.22 1.24 3.94
N GLY A 230 -4.29 2.06 5.00
CA GLY A 230 -3.16 2.83 5.50
C GLY A 230 -1.98 1.94 5.88
N TYR A 231 -2.21 0.87 6.64
CA TYR A 231 -1.15 -0.09 7.01
C TYR A 231 -0.56 -0.78 5.78
N THR A 232 -1.41 -1.14 4.82
CA THR A 232 -0.99 -1.75 3.56
C THR A 232 -0.06 -0.83 2.79
N ILE A 233 -0.42 0.45 2.65
CA ILE A 233 0.41 1.45 1.97
C ILE A 233 1.70 1.72 2.74
N TRP A 234 1.63 1.82 4.07
CA TRP A 234 2.78 2.18 4.90
C TRP A 234 3.84 1.10 5.00
N ARG A 235 3.42 -0.13 5.32
CA ARG A 235 4.33 -1.21 5.72
C ARG A 235 4.44 -2.32 4.71
N LEU A 236 3.42 -2.48 3.87
CA LEU A 236 3.38 -3.59 2.92
C LEU A 236 3.82 -3.12 1.52
N THR A 237 3.49 -1.90 1.09
CA THR A 237 3.94 -1.33 -0.19
C THR A 237 5.43 -0.99 -0.16
N LYS A 238 6.18 -1.58 -1.09
CA LYS A 238 7.63 -1.42 -1.23
C LYS A 238 7.96 -0.50 -2.37
#